data_AF-A0A849XUF1-F1
#
_entry.id   AF-A0A849XUF1-F1
#
_cell.length_a   1.000
_cell.length_b   1.000
_cell.length_c   1.000
_cell.angle_alpha   90.00
_cell.angle_beta   90.00
_cell.angle_gamma   90.00
#
_symmetry.space_group_name_H-M   'P 1'
#
loop_
_entity.id
_entity.type
_entity.pdbx_description
1 polymer ?
#
loop_
_entity_poly.entity_id
_entity_poly.type
_entity_poly.pdbx_seq_one_letter_code
_entity_poly.pdbx_strand_id
1 'polypeptide(L)' 'MREQLTESDVKKIEEEIQHRKHVIRKEAIEAVKEARAQGDLSENFEYHAAKKYKNQNESRIRYLER' A
#
# COMPACT_ATOMS: atom_id res chain seq x y z
N MET A 1 -7.24 27.53 11.21
CA MET A 1 -7.74 27.64 9.82
C MET A 1 -8.05 26.23 9.37
N ARG A 2 -9.33 25.83 9.27
CA ARG A 2 -9.67 24.52 8.68
C ARG A 2 -9.39 24.69 7.19
N GLU A 3 -8.35 24.07 6.67
CA GLU A 3 -8.15 23.96 5.23
C GLU A 3 -9.41 23.30 4.68
N GLN A 4 -10.23 24.08 3.98
CA GLN A 4 -11.34 23.51 3.22
C GLN A 4 -10.71 22.78 2.05
N LEU A 5 -10.73 21.45 2.11
CA LEU A 5 -10.40 20.62 0.96
C LEU A 5 -11.27 21.07 -0.20
N THR A 6 -10.64 21.39 -1.32
CA THR A 6 -11.39 21.68 -2.55
C THR A 6 -11.96 20.36 -3.09
N GLU A 7 -13.01 20.42 -3.91
CA GLU A 7 -13.52 19.24 -4.61
C GLU A 7 -12.41 18.51 -5.40
N SER A 8 -11.44 19.27 -5.91
CA SER A 8 -10.28 18.73 -6.61
C SER A 8 -9.34 17.93 -5.70
N ASP A 9 -9.22 18.30 -4.42
CA ASP A 9 -8.38 17.61 -3.45
C ASP A 9 -9.06 16.32 -2.97
N VAL A 10 -10.37 16.37 -2.75
CA VAL A 10 -11.18 15.18 -2.44
C VAL A 10 -11.05 14.16 -3.57
N LYS A 11 -11.20 14.58 -4.83
CA LYS A 11 -11.08 13.69 -5.99
C LYS A 11 -9.70 13.04 -6.08
N LYS A 12 -8.62 13.79 -5.84
CA LYS A 12 -7.25 13.23 -5.82
C LYS A 12 -7.07 12.19 -4.72
N ILE A 13 -7.64 12.43 -3.54
CA ILE A 13 -7.60 11.47 -2.42
C ILE A 13 -8.35 10.19 -2.79
N GLU A 14 -9.54 10.31 -3.38
CA GLU A 14 -10.31 9.16 -3.85
C GLU A 14 -9.56 8.36 -4.92
N GLU A 15 -9.00 9.03 -5.93
CA GLU A 15 -8.18 8.41 -6.98
C GLU A 15 -6.96 7.68 -6.38
N GLU A 16 -6.27 8.30 -5.41
CA GLU A 16 -5.15 7.67 -4.71
C GLU A 16 -5.62 6.41 -3.96
N ILE A 17 -6.74 6.47 -3.23
CA ILE A 17 -7.31 5.31 -2.53
C ILE A 17 -7.63 4.18 -3.51
N GLN A 18 -8.31 4.48 -4.62
CA GLN A 18 -8.69 3.49 -5.63
C GLN A 18 -7.47 2.82 -6.26
N HIS A 19 -6.48 3.61 -6.66
CA HIS A 19 -5.23 3.09 -7.21
C HIS A 19 -4.53 2.18 -6.20
N ARG A 20 -4.40 2.61 -4.94
CA ARG A 20 -3.77 1.83 -3.88
C ARG A 20 -4.48 0.52 -3.58
N LYS A 21 -5.82 0.50 -3.61
CA LYS A 21 -6.63 -0.69 -3.36
C LYS A 21 -6.61 -1.68 -4.51
N HIS A 22 -6.68 -1.20 -5.74
CA HIS A 22 -6.91 -2.06 -6.91
C HIS A 22 -5.63 -2.46 -7.66
N VAL A 23 -4.59 -1.64 -7.57
CA VAL A 23 -3.30 -1.87 -8.23
C VAL A 23 -2.27 -2.27 -7.19
N ILE A 24 -1.82 -1.32 -6.36
CA ILE A 24 -0.67 -1.51 -5.46
C ILE A 24 -0.90 -2.64 -4.46
N ARG A 25 -2.10 -2.77 -3.88
CA ARG A 25 -2.39 -3.85 -2.92
C ARG A 25 -2.23 -5.23 -3.56
N LYS A 26 -2.66 -5.40 -4.82
CA LYS A 26 -2.53 -6.69 -5.53
C LYS A 26 -1.06 -6.99 -5.81
N GLU A 27 -0.33 -6.00 -6.33
CA GLU A 27 1.11 -6.11 -6.60
C GLU A 27 1.90 -6.45 -5.32
N ALA A 28 1.60 -5.77 -4.21
CA ALA A 28 2.26 -6.01 -2.93
C ALA A 28 1.96 -7.42 -2.37
N ILE A 29 0.77 -7.96 -2.60
CA ILE A 29 0.42 -9.32 -2.19
C ILE A 29 1.19 -10.35 -3.01
N GLU A 30 1.22 -10.19 -4.33
CA GLU A 30 1.98 -11.11 -5.20
C GLU A 30 3.49 -11.01 -4.92
N ALA A 31 4.06 -9.82 -4.72
CA ALA A 31 5.46 -9.67 -4.33
C ALA A 31 5.79 -10.37 -3.02
N VAL A 32 4.91 -10.31 -2.01
CA VAL A 32 5.09 -11.04 -0.75
C VAL A 32 5.04 -12.55 -0.97
N LYS A 33 4.15 -13.02 -1.86
CA LYS A 33 3.97 -14.44 -2.17
C LYS A 33 5.16 -14.99 -2.95
N GLU A 34 5.64 -14.26 -3.94
CA GLU A 34 6.85 -14.59 -4.71
C GLU A 34 8.07 -14.65 -3.81
N ALA A 35 8.30 -13.60 -3.02
CA ALA A 35 9.43 -13.59 -2.09
C ALA A 35 9.33 -14.73 -1.07
N ARG A 36 8.13 -15.05 -0.56
CA ARG A 36 7.90 -16.17 0.36
C ARG A 36 8.27 -17.53 -0.24
N ALA A 37 8.25 -17.68 -1.56
CA ALA A 37 8.63 -18.92 -2.24
C ALA A 37 10.15 -19.11 -2.36
N GLN A 38 10.97 -18.07 -2.11
CA GLN A 38 12.41 -18.10 -2.34
C GLN A 38 13.25 -18.62 -1.15
N GLY A 39 12.78 -19.65 -0.44
CA GLY A 39 13.55 -20.30 0.63
C GLY A 39 13.20 -19.81 2.03
N ASP A 40 14.19 -19.75 2.92
CA ASP A 40 13.93 -19.51 4.35
C ASP A 40 13.54 -18.06 4.65
N LEU A 41 12.45 -17.88 5.40
CA LEU A 41 11.86 -16.58 5.64
C LEU A 41 12.64 -15.72 6.62
N SER A 42 13.52 -16.31 7.43
CA SER A 42 14.28 -15.55 8.42
C SER A 42 15.46 -14.80 7.81
N GLU A 43 15.99 -15.29 6.69
CA GLU A 43 17.12 -14.70 5.96
C GLU A 43 16.68 -13.97 4.68
N ASN A 44 15.43 -14.15 4.26
CA ASN A 44 14.92 -13.59 3.02
C ASN A 44 14.60 -12.08 3.13
N PHE A 45 15.59 -11.27 2.76
CA PHE A 45 15.49 -9.81 2.73
C PHE A 45 14.37 -9.30 1.81
N GLU A 46 14.12 -9.96 0.67
CA GLU A 46 13.06 -9.58 -0.27
C GLU A 46 11.68 -9.76 0.37
N TYR A 47 11.47 -10.84 1.14
CA TYR A 47 10.22 -11.08 1.85
C TYR A 47 9.98 -10.01 2.91
N HIS A 48 11.01 -9.63 3.66
CA HIS A 48 10.91 -8.54 4.64
C HIS A 48 10.59 -7.20 3.96
N ALA A 49 11.23 -6.89 2.84
CA ALA A 49 10.98 -5.68 2.06
C ALA A 49 9.55 -5.66 1.50
N ALA A 50 9.10 -6.74 0.86
CA ALA A 50 7.77 -6.87 0.31
C ALA A 50 6.68 -6.75 1.40
N LYS A 51 6.91 -7.38 2.56
CA LYS A 51 6.00 -7.28 3.72
C LYS A 51 5.93 -5.84 4.24
N LYS A 52 7.06 -5.14 4.33
CA LYS A 52 7.12 -3.73 4.73
C LYS A 52 6.37 -2.85 3.74
N TYR A 53 6.60 -3.02 2.44
CA TYR A 53 5.91 -2.29 1.38
C TYR A 53 4.39 -2.46 1.45
N LYS A 54 3.91 -3.71 1.58
CA LYS A 54 2.49 -4.01 1.77
C LYS A 54 1.92 -3.25 2.97
N ASN A 55 2.60 -3.30 4.11
CA ASN A 55 2.14 -2.64 5.34
C ASN A 55 2.13 -1.10 5.23
N GLN A 56 3.07 -0.51 4.49
CA GLN A 56 3.09 0.92 4.21
C GLN A 56 1.89 1.33 3.35
N ASN A 57 1.58 0.55 2.30
CA ASN A 57 0.40 0.80 1.48
C ASN A 57 -0.90 0.73 2.30
N GLU A 58 -1.07 -0.31 3.13
CA GLU A 58 -2.24 -0.44 4.00
C GLU A 58 -2.34 0.70 5.03
N SER A 59 -1.21 1.17 5.54
CA SER A 59 -1.18 2.31 6.46
C SER A 59 -1.60 3.61 5.77
N ARG A 60 -1.18 3.82 4.52
CA ARG A 60 -1.57 4.99 3.73
C ARG A 60 -3.06 4.96 3.36
N ILE A 61 -3.60 3.80 2.97
CA ILE A 61 -5.04 3.66 2.72
C ILE A 61 -5.83 4.02 3.98
N ARG A 62 -5.49 3.45 5.14
CA ARG A 62 -6.16 3.77 6.41
C ARG A 62 -6.05 5.25 6.80
N TYR A 63 -4.95 5.92 6.44
CA TYR A 63 -4.79 7.34 6.72
C TYR A 63 -5.70 8.19 5.83
N LEU A 64 -5.86 7.83 4.56
CA LEU A 64 -6.69 8.56 3.59
C LEU A 64 -8.20 8.32 3.78
N GLU A 65 -8.59 7.20 4.38
CA GLU A 65 -10.00 6.86 4.66
C GLU A 65 -10.52 7.41 6.01
N ARG A 66 -9.66 8.04 6.81
CA ARG A 66 -10.03 8.64 8.10
C ARG A 66 -10.54 10.06 7.94
#